data_AF-A0A839QSZ5-F1
#
_entry.id   AF-A0A839QSZ5-F1
#
_cell.length_a   1.000
_cell.length_b   1.000
_cell.length_c   1.000
_cell.angle_alpha   90.00
_cell.angle_beta   90.00
_cell.angle_gamma   90.00
#
_symmetry.space_group_name_H-M   'P 1'
#
loop_
_entity.id
_entity.type
_entity.pdbx_description
1 polymer ?
#
loop_
_entity_poly.entity_id
_entity_poly.type
_entity_poly.pdbx_seq_one_letter_code
_entity_poly.pdbx_strand_id
1 'polypeptide(L)'
;MSRSNRPRRSAAPATRGGRANKWTKPPGEELPLERTRFGVPQLQDAPDGQWHVRRISPVNAAKAYKCPGCGHQIPSGVEHIVAWRSDHWSGEVASANARRHWHSNCWKSRSYRY
;
A
#
# COMPACT_ATOMS: atom_id res chain seq x y z
N MET A 1 56.54 17.80 34.84
CA MET A 1 55.62 16.79 34.24
C MET A 1 54.58 16.45 35.32
N SER A 2 53.25 16.43 35.16
CA SER A 2 52.39 15.99 34.05
C SER A 2 51.09 16.81 34.00
N ARG A 3 50.56 17.00 32.79
CA ARG A 3 49.36 17.77 32.45
C ARG A 3 48.10 16.96 32.76
N SER A 4 47.24 17.44 33.64
CA SER A 4 45.89 16.88 33.83
C SER A 4 44.86 17.76 33.13
N ASN A 5 44.57 17.35 31.90
CA ASN A 5 43.57 17.85 30.97
C ASN A 5 42.15 17.59 31.49
N ARG A 6 41.45 18.63 31.96
CA ARG A 6 40.00 18.56 32.24
C ARG A 6 39.24 18.99 30.99
N PRO A 7 38.58 18.07 30.25
CA PRO A 7 37.74 18.48 29.13
C PRO A 7 36.46 19.14 29.68
N ARG A 8 36.25 20.40 29.31
CA ARG A 8 34.98 21.10 29.46
C ARG A 8 33.95 20.38 28.56
N ARG A 9 32.95 19.75 29.17
CA ARG A 9 31.85 19.10 28.43
C ARG A 9 30.96 20.20 27.87
N SER A 10 31.22 20.62 26.64
CA SER A 10 30.34 21.48 25.85
C SER A 10 28.99 20.77 25.68
N ALA A 11 27.91 21.45 26.07
CA ALA A 11 26.55 21.00 25.87
C ALA A 11 26.28 20.83 24.36
N ALA A 12 26.05 19.58 23.92
CA ALA A 12 25.48 19.32 22.61
C ALA A 12 23.98 19.70 22.66
N PRO A 13 23.44 20.47 21.70
CA PRO A 13 22.01 20.70 21.65
C PRO A 13 21.31 19.38 21.33
N ALA A 14 20.33 19.05 22.17
CA ALA A 14 19.47 17.89 22.02
C ALA A 14 18.94 17.82 20.57
N THR A 15 19.16 16.67 19.93
CA THR A 15 18.49 16.31 18.69
C THR A 15 16.98 16.47 18.92
N ARG A 16 16.33 17.25 18.05
CA ARG A 16 14.88 17.45 18.03
C ARG A 16 14.20 16.14 17.66
N GLY A 17 14.13 15.21 18.60
CA GLY A 17 13.21 14.08 18.59
C GLY A 17 11.81 14.61 18.91
N GLY A 18 11.18 15.24 17.92
CA GLY A 18 9.77 15.60 17.99
C GLY A 18 8.96 14.33 18.15
N ARG A 19 8.52 14.05 19.37
CA ARG A 19 7.45 13.07 19.61
C ARG A 19 6.24 13.54 18.81
N ALA A 20 5.92 12.81 17.73
CA ALA A 20 4.66 12.98 17.04
C ALA A 20 3.54 12.89 18.08
N ASN A 21 2.85 13.99 18.30
CA ASN A 21 1.72 14.07 19.21
C ASN A 21 0.56 13.29 18.60
N LYS A 22 -0.12 12.43 19.37
CA LYS A 22 -1.27 11.61 18.93
C LYS A 22 -2.43 12.38 18.27
N TRP A 23 -2.36 13.71 18.29
CA TRP A 23 -3.34 14.66 17.78
C TRP A 23 -3.02 15.18 16.37
N THR A 24 -1.83 14.94 15.83
CA THR A 24 -1.55 15.11 14.39
C THR A 24 -2.01 13.85 13.64
N LYS A 25 -3.32 13.61 13.64
CA LYS A 25 -3.91 12.61 12.74
C LYS A 25 -3.96 13.22 11.33
N PRO A 26 -3.30 12.65 10.29
CA PRO A 26 -3.63 13.02 8.92
C PRO A 26 -5.10 12.64 8.66
N PRO A 27 -5.89 13.47 7.96
CA PRO A 27 -7.27 13.17 7.67
C PRO A 27 -7.34 12.00 6.68
N GLY A 28 -7.70 10.81 7.17
CA GLY A 28 -7.83 9.59 6.34
C GLY A 28 -7.71 8.26 7.09
N GLU A 29 -8.03 8.21 8.40
CA GLU A 29 -7.75 7.03 9.25
C GLU A 29 -8.74 5.85 9.12
N GLU A 30 -9.32 5.60 7.95
CA GLU A 30 -10.03 4.32 7.71
C GLU A 30 -9.06 3.18 7.32
N LEU A 31 -7.78 3.50 7.13
CA LEU A 31 -6.76 2.61 6.55
C LEU A 31 -5.83 1.84 7.52
N PRO A 32 -5.83 1.97 8.86
CA PRO A 32 -4.96 1.14 9.71
C PRO A 32 -5.30 -0.35 9.63
N LEU A 33 -6.59 -0.69 9.72
CA LEU A 33 -7.04 -2.08 9.79
C LEU A 33 -6.91 -2.81 8.45
N GLU A 34 -7.25 -2.15 7.34
CA GLU A 34 -7.02 -2.71 6.00
C GLU A 34 -5.53 -2.92 5.73
N ARG A 35 -4.68 -1.97 6.12
CA ARG A 35 -3.23 -2.04 5.89
C ARG A 35 -2.55 -3.09 6.76
N THR A 36 -3.07 -3.36 7.96
CA THR A 36 -2.65 -4.51 8.78
C THR A 36 -3.12 -5.85 8.19
N ARG A 37 -4.36 -5.94 7.70
CA ARG A 37 -4.94 -7.20 7.19
C ARG A 37 -4.42 -7.61 5.82
N PHE A 38 -4.12 -6.65 4.96
CA PHE A 38 -3.80 -6.88 3.55
C PHE A 38 -2.47 -6.27 3.11
N GLY A 39 -1.72 -5.64 4.02
CA GLY A 39 -0.43 -5.03 3.73
C GLY A 39 -0.52 -3.71 2.97
N VAL A 40 0.66 -3.18 2.59
CA VAL A 40 0.79 -1.98 1.77
C VAL A 40 0.67 -2.35 0.29
N PRO A 41 -0.22 -1.70 -0.48
CA PRO A 41 -0.27 -1.89 -1.93
C PRO A 41 1.07 -1.57 -2.57
N GLN A 42 1.48 -2.41 -3.51
CA GLN A 42 2.65 -2.15 -4.35
C GLN A 42 2.21 -1.29 -5.53
N LEU A 43 2.94 -0.21 -5.80
CA LEU A 43 2.77 0.55 -7.04
C LEU A 43 3.46 -0.20 -8.18
N GLN A 44 2.77 -0.38 -9.30
CA GLN A 44 3.31 -0.96 -10.53
C GLN A 44 3.05 -0.01 -11.68
N ASP A 45 4.12 0.39 -12.37
CA ASP A 45 4.05 1.06 -13.65
C ASP A 45 3.72 0.07 -14.76
N ALA A 46 2.77 0.42 -15.61
CA ALA A 46 2.38 -0.36 -16.77
C ALA A 46 2.06 0.56 -17.96
N PRO A 47 2.06 0.04 -19.20
CA PRO A 47 1.78 0.86 -20.39
C PRO A 47 0.41 1.56 -20.38
N ASP A 48 -0.56 1.04 -19.63
CA ASP A 48 -1.89 1.63 -19.44
C ASP A 48 -1.98 2.63 -18.28
N GLY A 49 -0.88 2.86 -17.55
CA GLY A 49 -0.78 3.80 -16.44
C GLY A 49 -0.20 3.18 -15.15
N GLN A 50 -0.33 3.91 -14.05
CA GLN A 50 0.14 3.46 -12.74
C GLN A 50 -0.96 2.73 -11.97
N TRP A 51 -0.61 1.57 -11.42
CA TRP A 51 -1.54 0.70 -10.71
C TRP A 51 -1.10 0.43 -9.29
N HIS A 52 -2.02 0.54 -8.34
CA HIS A 52 -1.84 -0.06 -7.04
C HIS A 52 -2.27 -1.52 -7.10
N VAL A 53 -1.40 -2.41 -6.63
CA VAL A 53 -1.57 -3.85 -6.69
C VAL A 53 -1.43 -4.45 -5.30
N ARG A 54 -2.43 -5.22 -4.88
CA ARG A 54 -2.43 -6.00 -3.64
C ARG A 54 -2.64 -7.46 -3.95
N ARG A 55 -1.91 -8.32 -3.26
CA ARG A 55 -2.17 -9.77 -3.25
C ARG A 55 -3.11 -10.09 -2.10
N ILE A 56 -4.16 -10.86 -2.39
CA ILE A 56 -5.13 -11.35 -1.42
C ILE A 56 -4.85 -12.83 -1.20
N SER A 57 -4.56 -13.20 0.04
CA SER A 57 -4.38 -14.59 0.44
C SER A 57 -5.72 -15.34 0.46
N PRO A 58 -5.71 -16.68 0.32
CA PRO A 58 -6.89 -17.54 0.43
C PRO A 58 -7.79 -17.23 1.63
N VAL A 59 -7.19 -17.03 2.80
CA VAL A 59 -7.89 -16.75 4.08
C VAL A 59 -8.68 -15.44 4.02
N ASN A 60 -8.17 -14.47 3.26
CA ASN A 60 -8.78 -13.15 3.11
C ASN A 60 -9.77 -13.08 1.92
N ALA A 61 -9.84 -14.13 1.10
CA ALA A 61 -10.72 -14.23 -0.06
C ALA A 61 -12.12 -14.74 0.33
N ALA A 62 -12.85 -13.96 1.13
CA ALA A 62 -14.15 -14.40 1.65
C ALA A 62 -15.31 -14.32 0.64
N LYS A 63 -15.14 -13.62 -0.49
CA LYS A 63 -16.18 -13.37 -1.49
C LYS A 63 -15.70 -13.79 -2.88
N ALA A 64 -16.64 -14.25 -3.68
CA ALA A 64 -16.38 -14.52 -5.09
C ALA A 64 -16.49 -13.24 -5.93
N TYR A 65 -15.60 -13.08 -6.89
CA TYR A 65 -15.54 -11.90 -7.77
C TYR A 65 -15.37 -12.31 -9.23
N LYS A 66 -15.71 -11.44 -10.19
CA LYS A 66 -15.52 -11.70 -11.61
C LYS A 66 -14.19 -11.11 -12.11
N CYS A 67 -13.36 -11.93 -12.72
CA CYS A 67 -12.09 -11.49 -13.30
C CYS A 67 -12.33 -10.77 -14.64
N PRO A 68 -11.83 -9.53 -14.83
CA PRO A 68 -12.01 -8.80 -16.08
C PRO A 68 -11.13 -9.33 -17.23
N GLY A 69 -10.02 -10.01 -16.94
CA GLY A 69 -9.11 -10.53 -17.97
C GLY A 69 -9.64 -11.77 -18.68
N CYS A 70 -10.28 -12.70 -17.95
CA CYS A 70 -10.80 -13.94 -18.51
C CYS A 70 -12.33 -14.08 -18.43
N GLY A 71 -13.03 -13.15 -17.77
CA GLY A 71 -14.47 -13.20 -17.55
C GLY A 71 -14.95 -14.27 -16.55
N HIS A 72 -14.06 -15.12 -16.04
CA HIS A 72 -14.39 -16.20 -15.10
C HIS A 72 -14.49 -15.70 -13.66
N GLN A 73 -15.20 -16.46 -12.83
CA GLN A 73 -15.34 -16.18 -11.41
C GLN A 73 -14.09 -16.65 -10.64
N ILE A 74 -13.61 -15.80 -9.75
CA ILE A 74 -12.63 -16.09 -8.70
C ILE A 74 -13.43 -16.58 -7.50
N PRO A 75 -13.37 -17.86 -7.11
CA PRO A 75 -14.12 -18.35 -5.97
C PRO A 75 -13.51 -17.85 -4.65
N SER A 76 -14.30 -17.89 -3.58
CA SER A 76 -13.80 -17.65 -2.23
C SER A 76 -12.73 -18.69 -1.87
N GLY A 77 -11.72 -18.28 -1.11
CA GLY A 77 -10.60 -19.14 -0.73
C GLY A 77 -9.49 -19.23 -1.78
N VAL A 78 -9.59 -18.53 -2.91
CA VAL A 78 -8.55 -18.52 -3.95
C VAL A 78 -7.66 -17.28 -3.82
N GLU A 79 -6.34 -17.49 -3.89
CA GLU A 79 -5.36 -16.42 -4.04
C GLU A 79 -5.66 -15.61 -5.31
N HIS A 80 -5.77 -14.30 -5.15
CA HIS A 80 -5.99 -13.41 -6.28
C HIS A 80 -5.39 -12.02 -6.03
N ILE A 81 -5.41 -11.19 -7.06
CA ILE A 81 -4.84 -9.84 -7.07
C ILE A 81 -5.97 -8.82 -7.12
N VAL A 82 -5.88 -7.81 -6.28
CA VAL A 82 -6.73 -6.62 -6.34
C VAL A 82 -5.91 -5.48 -6.90
N ALA A 83 -6.39 -4.90 -8.00
CA ALA A 83 -5.72 -3.81 -8.68
C ALA A 83 -6.67 -2.63 -8.90
N TRP A 84 -6.17 -1.41 -8.70
CA TRP A 84 -6.88 -0.17 -9.01
C TRP A 84 -5.90 0.89 -9.49
N ARG A 85 -6.43 1.87 -10.22
CA ARG A 85 -5.64 2.97 -10.80
C ARG A 85 -5.11 3.88 -9.70
N SER A 86 -3.83 4.23 -9.78
CA SER A 86 -3.19 5.20 -8.88
C SER A 86 -3.56 6.64 -9.26
N ASP A 87 -3.89 6.85 -10.53
CA ASP A 87 -3.96 8.15 -11.19
C ASP A 87 -5.38 8.74 -11.31
N HIS A 88 -6.32 8.40 -10.41
CA HIS A 88 -7.59 9.13 -10.42
C HIS A 88 -7.41 10.55 -9.87
N TRP A 89 -7.68 11.51 -10.76
CA TRP A 89 -7.83 12.93 -10.46
C TRP A 89 -8.83 13.24 -9.33
N SER A 90 -9.75 12.32 -9.03
CA SER A 90 -10.81 12.45 -8.00
C SER A 90 -10.39 12.00 -6.58
N GLY A 91 -9.11 11.71 -6.36
CA GLY A 91 -8.57 11.34 -5.04
C GLY A 91 -8.60 9.83 -4.72
N GLU A 92 -7.79 9.43 -3.74
CA GLU A 92 -7.49 8.04 -3.38
C GLU A 92 -8.74 7.19 -3.02
N VAL A 93 -9.77 7.84 -2.46
CA VAL A 93 -11.03 7.19 -2.02
C VAL A 93 -11.89 6.74 -3.20
N ALA A 94 -11.93 7.52 -4.29
CA ALA A 94 -12.66 7.14 -5.50
C ALA A 94 -11.94 5.97 -6.21
N SER A 95 -10.60 5.98 -6.22
CA SER A 95 -9.79 4.88 -6.76
C SER A 95 -10.00 3.57 -6.00
N ALA A 96 -10.17 3.64 -4.68
CA ALA A 96 -10.41 2.47 -3.84
C ALA A 96 -11.78 1.81 -4.13
N ASN A 97 -12.80 2.56 -4.55
CA ASN A 97 -14.08 1.98 -4.98
C ASN A 97 -13.99 1.29 -6.35
N ALA A 98 -12.99 1.64 -7.17
CA ALA A 98 -12.75 1.02 -8.47
C ALA A 98 -11.84 -0.23 -8.41
N ARG A 99 -11.72 -0.88 -7.24
CA ARG A 99 -10.92 -2.12 -7.04
C ARG A 99 -11.41 -3.26 -7.94
N ARG A 100 -10.56 -3.68 -8.88
CA ARG A 100 -10.82 -4.83 -9.76
C ARG A 100 -10.08 -6.05 -9.26
N HIS A 101 -10.74 -7.21 -9.33
CA HIS A 101 -10.22 -8.48 -8.83
C HIS A 101 -9.76 -9.34 -10.01
N TRP A 102 -8.53 -9.83 -9.97
CA TRP A 102 -7.87 -10.56 -11.05
C TRP A 102 -7.27 -11.86 -10.53
N HIS A 103 -7.31 -12.93 -11.31
CA HIS A 103 -6.44 -14.08 -11.04
C HIS A 103 -4.96 -13.66 -11.13
N SER A 104 -4.09 -14.28 -10.33
CA SER A 104 -2.65 -14.01 -10.35
C SER A 104 -2.03 -14.12 -11.75
N ASN A 105 -2.46 -15.12 -12.53
CA ASN A 105 -1.99 -15.31 -13.91
C ASN A 105 -2.60 -14.26 -14.86
N CYS A 106 -3.90 -14.00 -14.78
CA CYS A 106 -4.57 -13.02 -15.64
C CYS A 106 -4.01 -11.60 -15.45
N TRP A 107 -3.57 -11.25 -14.24
CA TRP A 107 -2.90 -9.96 -14.00
C TRP A 107 -1.54 -9.89 -14.72
N LYS A 108 -0.73 -10.95 -14.64
CA LYS A 108 0.59 -11.01 -15.29
C LYS A 108 0.50 -11.05 -16.81
N SER A 109 -0.50 -11.75 -17.35
CA SER A 109 -0.70 -11.94 -18.79
C SER A 109 -1.63 -10.91 -19.43
N ARG A 110 -2.00 -9.84 -18.70
CA ARG A 110 -2.88 -8.81 -19.25
C ARG A 110 -2.22 -8.17 -20.46
N SER A 111 -2.96 -8.11 -21.57
CA SER A 111 -2.51 -7.40 -22.76
C SER A 111 -2.86 -5.94 -22.60
N TYR A 112 -1.85 -5.08 -22.76
CA TYR A 112 -2.02 -3.65 -22.86
C TYR A 112 -2.33 -3.32 -24.32
N ARG A 113 -3.62 -3.09 -24.64
CA ARG A 113 -3.99 -2.58 -25.95
C ARG A 113 -3.77 -1.07 -25.95
N TYR A 114 -2.96 -0.60 -26.89
CA TYR A 114 -2.74 0.82 -27.19
C TYR A 114 -3.75 1.30 -28.24
#